data_AF-A0A9Q5ZH52-F1
#
_entry.id   AF-A0A9Q5ZH52-F1
#
_cell.length_a   1.000
_cell.length_b   1.000
_cell.length_c   1.000
_cell.angle_alpha   90.00
_cell.angle_beta   90.00
_cell.angle_gamma   90.00
#
_symmetry.space_group_name_H-M   'P 1'
#
loop_
_entity.id
_entity.type
_entity.pdbx_description
1 polymer ?
#
loop_
_entity_poly.entity_id
_entity_poly.type
_entity_poly.pdbx_seq_one_letter_code
_entity_poly.pdbx_strand_id
1 'polypeptide(L)'
;MFDELKLGSVAASGYQQTGTADSRVRGQNESRVYKKRLLSLFPDESDLGSVPYKEKRPLINTPDYDANSAKKECRVFKEYLQRLFPIPQQLEGQLCYRIRGYDSDFGTYYKVSILYDGNNLEAFNFACKIELVEFPANWDEIARKELRSLGLSSALTNLD
;
A
#
# COMPACT_ATOMS: atom_id res chain seq x y z
N MET A 1 -43.45 41.99 -52.10
CA MET A 1 -43.57 40.71 -52.84
C MET A 1 -42.79 39.68 -52.03
N PHE A 2 -43.34 38.91 -51.10
CA PHE A 2 -44.71 38.62 -50.65
C PHE A 2 -44.71 38.45 -49.12
N ASP A 3 -45.89 38.69 -48.55
CA ASP A 3 -46.31 38.61 -47.15
C ASP A 3 -46.36 37.18 -46.55
N GLU A 4 -45.96 37.11 -45.26
CA GLU A 4 -46.70 36.65 -44.06
C GLU A 4 -47.32 35.23 -43.88
N LEU A 5 -47.25 34.77 -42.60
CA LEU A 5 -48.02 33.74 -41.86
C LEU A 5 -47.51 32.27 -41.94
N LYS A 6 -47.38 31.47 -40.86
CA LYS A 6 -47.98 31.50 -39.50
C LYS A 6 -47.17 30.62 -38.51
N LEU A 7 -47.22 31.02 -37.23
CA LEU A 7 -46.80 30.24 -36.06
C LEU A 7 -47.52 28.89 -35.92
N GLY A 8 -46.78 27.88 -35.47
CA GLY A 8 -47.29 26.66 -34.83
C GLY A 8 -46.40 26.31 -33.63
N SER A 9 -47.02 26.25 -32.44
CA SER A 9 -46.39 25.96 -31.15
C SER A 9 -46.63 24.50 -30.72
N VAL A 10 -45.80 24.05 -29.77
CA VAL A 10 -45.94 22.92 -28.83
C VAL A 10 -45.39 21.55 -29.27
N ALA A 11 -44.27 21.12 -28.66
CA ALA A 11 -44.27 20.12 -27.57
C ALA A 11 -42.84 19.79 -27.11
N ALA A 12 -42.61 19.88 -25.80
CA ALA A 12 -41.44 19.34 -25.13
C ALA A 12 -41.54 17.81 -25.01
N SER A 13 -40.49 17.10 -25.41
CA SER A 13 -40.19 15.70 -25.08
C SER A 13 -38.71 15.55 -25.42
N GLY A 14 -37.78 15.29 -24.52
CA GLY A 14 -37.70 14.25 -23.52
C GLY A 14 -36.23 13.78 -23.57
N TYR A 15 -35.59 13.64 -22.41
CA TYR A 15 -34.21 13.16 -22.20
C TYR A 15 -33.85 11.96 -23.11
N GLN A 16 -32.61 11.74 -23.55
CA GLN A 16 -31.50 11.32 -22.70
C GLN A 16 -30.12 11.61 -23.32
N GLN A 17 -29.25 12.24 -22.53
CA GLN A 17 -27.80 12.11 -22.63
C GLN A 17 -27.42 10.67 -22.29
N THR A 18 -26.74 9.96 -23.18
CA THR A 18 -26.05 8.71 -22.83
C THR A 18 -24.70 9.06 -22.20
N GLY A 19 -24.75 9.29 -20.89
CA GLY A 19 -23.56 9.39 -20.06
C GLY A 19 -22.91 8.02 -19.83
N THR A 20 -21.57 8.04 -19.90
CA THR A 20 -20.68 7.58 -18.81
C THR A 20 -20.81 6.13 -18.32
N ALA A 21 -19.96 5.23 -18.85
CA ALA A 21 -19.37 4.13 -18.08
C ALA A 21 -18.28 3.35 -18.87
N ASP A 22 -17.18 3.97 -19.32
CA ASP A 22 -16.04 3.15 -19.81
C ASP A 22 -14.64 3.81 -19.82
N SER A 23 -14.47 4.99 -19.24
CA SER A 23 -13.16 5.65 -19.17
C SER A 23 -12.44 5.44 -17.83
N ARG A 24 -13.20 5.32 -16.72
CA ARG A 24 -12.63 5.14 -15.37
C ARG A 24 -12.06 3.75 -15.14
N VAL A 25 -12.75 2.70 -15.60
CA VAL A 25 -12.30 1.30 -15.42
C VAL A 25 -11.05 1.04 -16.26
N ARG A 26 -11.01 1.56 -17.48
CA ARG A 26 -9.85 1.45 -18.39
C ARG A 26 -8.62 2.17 -17.86
N GLY A 27 -8.76 3.41 -17.37
CA GLY A 27 -7.66 4.18 -16.77
C GLY A 27 -7.13 3.58 -15.46
N GLN A 28 -7.98 2.95 -14.64
CA GLN A 28 -7.56 2.25 -13.42
C GLN A 28 -6.80 0.95 -13.72
N ASN A 29 -7.15 0.25 -14.81
CA ASN A 29 -6.49 -1.00 -15.18
C ASN A 29 -5.14 -0.75 -15.87
N GLU A 30 -5.07 0.26 -16.74
CA GLU A 30 -3.83 0.68 -17.42
C GLU A 30 -2.80 1.26 -16.43
N SER A 31 -3.23 2.08 -15.46
CA SER A 31 -2.34 2.57 -14.39
C SER A 31 -1.82 1.45 -13.49
N ARG A 32 -2.61 0.40 -13.23
CA ARG A 32 -2.18 -0.80 -12.49
C ARG A 32 -1.13 -1.60 -13.24
N VAL A 33 -1.33 -1.81 -14.54
CA VAL A 33 -0.39 -2.53 -15.42
C VAL A 33 0.91 -1.74 -15.57
N TYR A 34 0.82 -0.41 -15.70
CA TYR A 34 1.98 0.48 -15.78
C TYR A 34 2.77 0.51 -14.47
N LYS A 35 2.09 0.63 -13.30
CA LYS A 35 2.70 0.49 -11.96
C LYS A 35 3.43 -0.85 -11.81
N LYS A 36 2.85 -1.95 -12.32
CA LYS A 36 3.44 -3.29 -12.26
C LYS A 36 4.65 -3.46 -13.19
N ARG A 37 4.69 -2.77 -14.34
CA ARG A 37 5.82 -2.77 -15.28
C ARG A 37 6.98 -1.88 -14.83
N LEU A 38 6.71 -0.70 -14.28
CA LEU A 38 7.76 0.20 -13.77
C LEU A 38 8.48 -0.40 -12.55
N LEU A 39 7.73 -1.00 -11.62
CA LEU A 39 8.30 -1.78 -10.51
C LEU A 39 9.02 -3.06 -10.97
N SER A 40 8.94 -3.46 -12.24
CA SER A 40 9.70 -4.61 -12.76
C SER A 40 11.00 -4.20 -13.45
N LEU A 41 11.15 -2.90 -13.77
CA LEU A 41 12.30 -2.42 -14.52
C LEU A 41 13.44 -2.05 -13.57
N PHE A 42 13.22 -1.28 -12.49
CA PHE A 42 14.30 -0.92 -11.54
C PHE A 42 13.81 -0.49 -10.13
N PRO A 43 13.15 -1.34 -9.31
CA PRO A 43 12.90 -0.98 -7.92
C PRO A 43 14.14 -1.29 -7.08
N ASP A 44 14.86 -0.27 -6.67
CA ASP A 44 15.72 -0.44 -5.51
C ASP A 44 14.84 -0.77 -4.29
N GLU A 45 15.36 -1.62 -3.40
CA GLU A 45 14.62 -2.13 -2.25
C GLU A 45 15.39 -1.81 -0.97
N SER A 46 14.72 -1.14 -0.03
CA SER A 46 15.21 -1.00 1.34
C SER A 46 14.38 -1.86 2.29
N ASP A 47 15.08 -2.55 3.19
CA ASP A 47 14.49 -3.46 4.16
C ASP A 47 14.04 -2.69 5.41
N LEU A 48 12.75 -2.80 5.73
CA LEU A 48 12.15 -2.18 6.89
C LEU A 48 11.92 -3.20 8.02
N GLY A 49 12.28 -4.48 7.87
CA GLY A 49 12.11 -5.50 8.89
C GLY A 49 10.65 -5.98 9.06
N SER A 50 10.39 -6.77 10.11
CA SER A 50 9.08 -7.43 10.32
C SER A 50 8.19 -6.77 11.37
N VAL A 51 8.76 -5.98 12.28
CA VAL A 51 8.09 -5.30 13.42
C VAL A 51 8.87 -4.01 13.79
N PRO A 52 8.29 -3.10 14.60
CA PRO A 52 8.99 -1.95 15.18
C PRO A 52 10.28 -2.34 15.93
N TYR A 53 11.29 -1.48 15.96
CA TYR A 53 12.66 -1.91 16.32
C TYR A 53 12.86 -2.32 17.79
N LYS A 54 11.96 -1.94 18.73
CA LYS A 54 11.99 -2.39 20.13
C LYS A 54 11.07 -3.58 20.41
N GLU A 55 10.30 -4.04 19.44
CA GLU A 55 9.37 -5.15 19.62
C GLU A 55 10.09 -6.50 19.43
N LYS A 56 9.67 -7.50 20.19
CA LYS A 56 10.28 -8.83 20.13
C LYS A 56 9.96 -9.49 18.78
N ARG A 57 10.99 -9.98 18.10
CA ARG A 57 10.88 -10.76 16.87
C ARG A 57 11.03 -12.25 17.16
N PRO A 58 10.06 -13.11 16.78
CA PRO A 58 10.26 -14.55 16.81
C PRO A 58 11.39 -14.97 15.87
N LEU A 59 12.27 -15.86 16.32
CA LEU A 59 13.36 -16.41 15.50
C LEU A 59 12.86 -17.62 14.71
N ILE A 60 13.24 -17.74 13.44
CA ILE A 60 12.72 -18.75 12.52
C ILE A 60 12.92 -20.21 12.99
N ASN A 61 13.92 -20.44 13.84
CA ASN A 61 14.26 -21.74 14.40
C ASN A 61 13.65 -22.01 15.78
N THR A 62 12.65 -21.23 16.19
CA THR A 62 11.95 -21.41 17.48
C THR A 62 10.60 -22.09 17.27
N PRO A 63 10.11 -22.89 18.24
CA PRO A 63 8.78 -23.49 18.17
C PRO A 63 7.65 -22.47 17.99
N ASP A 64 7.91 -21.23 18.41
CA ASP A 64 6.96 -20.12 18.36
C ASP A 64 6.88 -19.45 16.96
N TYR A 65 7.72 -19.86 16.01
CA TYR A 65 7.70 -19.31 14.65
C TYR A 65 6.70 -20.03 13.75
N ASP A 66 5.63 -19.32 13.37
CA ASP A 66 4.71 -19.73 12.31
C ASP A 66 4.79 -18.73 11.14
N ALA A 67 5.14 -19.23 9.95
CA ALA A 67 5.27 -18.43 8.74
C ALA A 67 3.97 -17.69 8.36
N ASN A 68 2.80 -18.30 8.63
CA ASN A 68 1.52 -17.65 8.36
C ASN A 68 1.28 -16.47 9.31
N SER A 69 1.57 -16.66 10.59
CA SER A 69 1.50 -15.63 11.63
C SER A 69 2.50 -14.50 11.37
N ALA A 70 3.75 -14.81 11.02
CA ALA A 70 4.76 -13.83 10.65
C ALA A 70 4.34 -12.99 9.43
N LYS A 71 3.71 -13.62 8.42
CA LYS A 71 3.18 -12.91 7.26
C LYS A 71 2.01 -11.99 7.62
N LYS A 72 1.12 -12.41 8.53
CA LYS A 72 0.02 -11.57 9.04
C LYS A 72 0.57 -10.39 9.85
N GLU A 73 1.54 -10.61 10.72
CA GLU A 73 2.22 -9.56 11.47
C GLU A 73 2.86 -8.51 10.54
N CYS A 74 3.57 -8.96 9.50
CA CYS A 74 4.13 -8.06 8.49
C CYS A 74 3.03 -7.25 7.75
N ARG A 75 1.81 -7.77 7.62
CA ARG A 75 0.69 -6.98 7.06
C ARG A 75 0.30 -5.85 7.98
N VAL A 76 0.12 -6.14 9.27
CA VAL A 76 -0.16 -5.11 10.29
C VAL A 76 0.96 -4.07 10.30
N PHE A 77 2.23 -4.51 10.23
CA PHE A 77 3.36 -3.59 10.21
C PHE A 77 3.39 -2.71 8.96
N LYS A 78 3.15 -3.30 7.79
CA LYS A 78 3.07 -2.56 6.53
C LYS A 78 1.97 -1.50 6.59
N GLU A 79 0.79 -1.85 7.09
CA GLU A 79 -0.33 -0.92 7.23
C GLU A 79 -0.04 0.17 8.26
N TYR A 80 0.63 -0.17 9.36
CA TYR A 80 1.11 0.80 10.33
C TYR A 80 2.09 1.81 9.72
N LEU A 81 3.10 1.33 8.98
CA LEU A 81 4.05 2.20 8.27
C LEU A 81 3.34 3.07 7.22
N GLN A 82 2.35 2.54 6.51
CA GLN A 82 1.55 3.31 5.55
C GLN A 82 0.73 4.43 6.21
N ARG A 83 0.31 4.26 7.47
CA ARG A 83 -0.38 5.31 8.25
C ARG A 83 0.60 6.40 8.69
N LEU A 84 1.78 6.02 9.18
CA LEU A 84 2.80 6.96 9.64
C LEU A 84 3.43 7.75 8.49
N PHE A 85 3.70 7.05 7.39
CA PHE A 85 4.43 7.55 6.23
C PHE A 85 3.61 7.28 4.97
N PRO A 86 2.48 8.01 4.80
CA PRO A 86 1.67 7.89 3.60
C PRO A 86 2.49 8.29 2.39
N ILE A 87 2.37 7.52 1.30
CA ILE A 87 3.07 7.82 0.05
C ILE A 87 2.47 9.10 -0.53
N PRO A 88 3.29 10.15 -0.76
CA PRO A 88 2.82 11.38 -1.38
C PRO A 88 2.27 11.11 -2.78
N GLN A 89 1.23 11.85 -3.18
CA GLN A 89 0.55 11.65 -4.46
C GLN A 89 1.53 11.71 -5.66
N GLN A 90 2.51 12.60 -5.61
CA GLN A 90 3.52 12.74 -6.67
C GLN A 90 4.47 11.54 -6.81
N LEU A 91 4.62 10.73 -5.76
CA LEU A 91 5.46 9.51 -5.75
C LEU A 91 4.67 8.24 -6.06
N GLU A 92 3.37 8.36 -6.31
CA GLU A 92 2.54 7.20 -6.63
C GLU A 92 3.05 6.46 -7.88
N GLY A 93 3.34 5.16 -7.69
CA GLY A 93 3.83 4.30 -8.78
C GLY A 93 5.34 4.34 -8.99
N GLN A 94 6.04 5.21 -8.28
CA GLN A 94 7.50 5.25 -8.17
C GLN A 94 7.99 4.72 -6.83
N LEU A 95 7.06 4.52 -5.88
CA LEU A 95 7.31 4.04 -4.54
C LEU A 95 6.16 3.12 -4.10
N CYS A 96 6.45 2.01 -3.42
CA CYS A 96 5.44 1.21 -2.74
C CYS A 96 5.99 0.36 -1.59
N TYR A 97 5.14 0.12 -0.58
CA TYR A 97 5.43 -0.88 0.44
C TYR A 97 5.12 -2.30 -0.05
N ARG A 98 5.99 -3.24 0.29
CA ARG A 98 5.88 -4.65 -0.07
C ARG A 98 6.16 -5.55 1.13
N ILE A 99 5.53 -6.72 1.14
CA ILE A 99 5.93 -7.82 2.01
C ILE A 99 6.70 -8.82 1.16
N ARG A 100 7.90 -9.19 1.60
CA ARG A 100 8.77 -10.15 0.92
C ARG A 100 9.05 -11.34 1.81
N GLY A 101 8.99 -12.53 1.21
CA GLY A 101 9.42 -13.79 1.82
C GLY A 101 10.86 -14.09 1.43
N TYR A 102 11.63 -14.61 2.37
CA TYR A 102 13.01 -15.03 2.22
C TYR A 102 13.12 -16.48 2.66
N ASP A 103 13.30 -17.38 1.70
CA ASP A 103 13.40 -18.80 1.96
C ASP A 103 14.80 -19.16 2.48
N SER A 104 14.84 -20.02 3.48
CA SER A 104 16.04 -20.59 4.07
C SER A 104 15.79 -22.07 4.40
N ASP A 105 16.84 -22.80 4.75
CA ASP A 105 16.73 -24.20 5.17
C ASP A 105 15.84 -24.38 6.43
N PHE A 106 15.59 -23.31 7.17
CA PHE A 106 14.74 -23.29 8.36
C PHE A 106 13.30 -22.82 8.09
N GLY A 107 12.97 -22.56 6.82
CA GLY A 107 11.67 -22.07 6.37
C GLY A 107 11.72 -20.66 5.78
N THR A 108 10.55 -20.08 5.53
CA THR A 108 10.39 -18.73 4.98
C THR A 108 10.28 -17.69 6.08
N TYR A 109 11.20 -16.72 6.10
CA TYR A 109 11.07 -15.51 6.89
C TYR A 109 10.39 -14.39 6.09
N TYR A 110 9.59 -13.55 6.75
CA TYR A 110 8.91 -12.42 6.09
C TYR A 110 9.38 -11.08 6.63
N LYS A 111 9.49 -10.09 5.74
CA LYS A 111 9.78 -8.69 6.08
C LYS A 111 8.89 -7.74 5.28
N VAL A 112 8.75 -6.53 5.81
CA VAL A 112 8.28 -5.36 5.07
C VAL A 112 9.48 -4.68 4.43
N SER A 113 9.31 -4.24 3.20
CA SER A 113 10.32 -3.51 2.45
C SER A 113 9.66 -2.38 1.69
N ILE A 114 10.42 -1.36 1.34
CA ILE A 114 9.98 -0.28 0.48
C ILE A 114 10.71 -0.36 -0.85
N LEU A 115 9.94 -0.41 -1.93
CA LEU A 115 10.44 -0.40 -3.30
C LEU A 115 10.35 1.01 -3.84
N TYR A 116 11.41 1.50 -4.47
CA TYR A 116 11.46 2.84 -5.04
C TYR A 116 12.27 2.88 -6.35
N ASP A 117 11.97 3.86 -7.22
CA ASP A 117 12.81 4.17 -8.37
C ASP A 117 14.06 4.94 -7.91
N GLY A 118 15.23 4.29 -7.94
CA GLY A 118 16.50 4.91 -7.52
C GLY A 118 16.97 6.07 -8.40
N ASN A 119 16.41 6.23 -9.61
CA ASN A 119 16.68 7.39 -10.46
C ASN A 119 15.84 8.60 -10.07
N ASN A 120 14.80 8.42 -9.23
CA ASN A 120 14.03 9.50 -8.65
C ASN A 120 14.56 9.83 -7.25
N LEU A 121 15.26 10.95 -7.13
CA LEU A 121 15.84 11.42 -5.88
C LEU A 121 14.78 11.63 -4.77
N GLU A 122 13.56 12.05 -5.09
CA GLU A 122 12.49 12.18 -4.09
C GLU A 122 12.02 10.82 -3.57
N ALA A 123 11.92 9.81 -4.44
CA ALA A 123 11.55 8.45 -4.05
C ALA A 123 12.64 7.80 -3.18
N PHE A 124 13.90 7.96 -3.57
CA PHE A 124 15.06 7.54 -2.78
C PHE A 124 15.09 8.23 -1.41
N ASN A 125 14.97 9.56 -1.36
CA ASN A 125 14.98 10.31 -0.11
C ASN A 125 13.83 9.91 0.81
N PHE A 126 12.65 9.62 0.27
CA PHE A 126 11.52 9.12 1.06
C PHE A 126 11.83 7.76 1.69
N ALA A 127 12.40 6.82 0.93
CA ALA A 127 12.81 5.51 1.44
C ALA A 127 13.87 5.64 2.56
N CYS A 128 14.92 6.44 2.34
CA CYS A 128 15.96 6.68 3.35
C CYS A 128 15.42 7.34 4.62
N LYS A 129 14.47 8.28 4.50
CA LYS A 129 13.88 8.96 5.66
C LYS A 129 13.20 7.97 6.62
N ILE A 130 12.45 7.01 6.07
CA ILE A 130 11.77 5.99 6.88
C ILE A 130 12.79 5.10 7.57
N GLU A 131 13.80 4.61 6.83
CA GLU A 131 14.80 3.68 7.35
C GLU A 131 15.66 4.32 8.45
N LEU A 132 16.07 5.59 8.28
CA LEU A 132 17.10 6.19 9.11
C LEU A 132 16.60 7.11 10.23
N VAL A 133 15.44 7.75 10.06
CA VAL A 133 15.05 8.88 10.92
C VAL A 133 13.75 8.61 11.67
N GLU A 134 12.75 8.05 11.00
CA GLU A 134 11.39 8.00 11.55
C GLU A 134 10.93 6.58 11.90
N PHE A 135 11.82 5.60 11.88
CA PHE A 135 11.48 4.20 12.11
C PHE A 135 10.84 3.98 13.51
N PRO A 136 9.64 3.39 13.61
CA PRO A 136 8.88 3.35 14.86
C PRO A 136 9.51 2.41 15.89
N ALA A 137 9.53 2.85 17.15
CA ALA A 137 10.05 2.04 18.25
C ALA A 137 9.11 0.90 18.66
N ASN A 138 7.82 1.21 18.76
CA ASN A 138 6.78 0.32 19.29
C ASN A 138 5.53 0.36 18.41
N TRP A 139 4.63 -0.59 18.59
CA TRP A 139 3.31 -0.58 17.96
C TRP A 139 2.41 0.56 18.44
N ASP A 140 1.70 1.21 17.50
CA ASP A 140 0.58 2.09 17.84
C ASP A 140 -0.64 1.30 18.34
N GLU A 141 -1.63 2.01 18.89
CA GLU A 141 -2.81 1.38 19.48
C GLU A 141 -3.68 0.66 18.43
N ILE A 142 -3.69 1.15 17.19
CA ILE A 142 -4.44 0.56 16.07
C ILE A 142 -3.83 -0.80 15.70
N ALA A 143 -2.52 -0.86 15.49
CA ALA A 143 -1.77 -2.09 15.21
C ALA A 143 -1.90 -3.08 16.37
N ARG A 144 -1.82 -2.63 17.63
CA ARG A 144 -2.04 -3.51 18.79
C ARG A 144 -3.44 -4.12 18.81
N LYS A 145 -4.48 -3.36 18.46
CA LYS A 145 -5.85 -3.88 18.35
C LYS A 145 -5.96 -4.93 17.23
N GLU A 146 -5.34 -4.69 16.09
CA GLU A 146 -5.33 -5.62 14.97
C GLU A 146 -4.54 -6.90 15.27
N LEU A 147 -3.34 -6.80 15.84
CA LEU A 147 -2.56 -7.97 16.27
C LEU A 147 -3.35 -8.84 17.26
N ARG A 148 -4.05 -8.22 18.22
CA ARG A 148 -4.91 -8.94 19.18
C ARG A 148 -6.07 -9.65 18.50
N SER A 149 -6.75 -9.00 17.54
CA SER A 149 -7.88 -9.65 16.83
C SER A 149 -7.41 -10.82 15.95
N LEU A 150 -6.16 -10.81 15.50
CA LEU A 150 -5.52 -11.89 14.76
C LEU A 150 -4.94 -13.00 15.66
N GLY A 151 -4.96 -12.83 16.98
CA GLY A 151 -4.38 -13.78 17.94
C GLY A 151 -2.85 -13.85 17.91
N LEU A 152 -2.16 -12.78 17.50
CA LEU A 152 -0.70 -12.75 17.34
C LEU A 152 -0.01 -12.31 18.65
N SER A 153 1.01 -13.07 19.05
CA SER A 153 1.69 -12.97 20.36
C SER A 153 2.53 -11.71 20.57
N SER A 154 2.95 -11.05 19.50
CA SER A 154 3.72 -9.79 19.52
C SER A 154 2.96 -8.60 20.12
N ALA A 155 1.64 -8.70 20.29
CA ALA A 155 0.84 -7.70 21.00
C ALA A 155 0.89 -7.83 22.53
N LEU A 156 1.41 -8.94 23.07
CA LEU A 156 1.20 -9.35 24.46
C LEU A 156 2.43 -9.16 25.37
N THR A 157 3.58 -8.75 24.84
CA THR A 157 4.84 -8.77 25.60
C THR A 157 5.13 -7.53 26.44
N ASN A 158 4.25 -6.54 26.51
CA ASN A 158 4.44 -5.33 27.34
C ASN A 158 3.27 -5.11 28.31
N LEU A 159 3.01 -6.11 29.16
CA LEU A 159 2.35 -5.93 30.44
C LEU A 159 3.38 -6.28 31.52
N ASP A 160 4.30 -5.37 31.79
CA ASP A 160 5.00 -5.25 33.07
C ASP A 160 5.00 -3.77 33.47
#